data_AF-A0A957XF06-F1
#
_entry.id   AF-A0A957XF06-F1
#
_cell.length_a   1.000
_cell.length_b   1.000
_cell.length_c   1.000
_cell.angle_alpha   90.00
_cell.angle_beta   90.00
_cell.angle_gamma   90.00
#
_symmetry.space_group_name_H-M   'P 1'
#
loop_
_entity.id
_entity.type
_entity.pdbx_description
1 polymer ?
#
loop_
_entity_poly.entity_id
_entity_poly.type
_entity_poly.pdbx_seq_one_letter_code
_entity_poly.pdbx_strand_id
1 'polypeptide(L)' 'MLENVQIIKEDDQPKFAVILFEEYVNLKALLSDPERLADYLDYLHIQQVKQQDTHRYSLDEVKNQLELDR' A
#
# COMPACT_ATOMS: atom_id res chain seq x y z
N MET A 1 -6.54 4.16 3.57
CA MET A 1 -7.48 3.04 3.84
C MET A 1 -7.51 2.83 5.35
N LEU A 2 -8.70 2.84 5.95
CA LEU A 2 -8.92 2.87 7.40
C LEU A 2 -8.36 4.12 8.11
N GLU A 3 -8.74 5.29 7.60
CA GLU A 3 -8.31 6.57 8.17
C GLU A 3 -9.06 6.92 9.47
N ASN A 4 -10.25 6.30 9.69
CA ASN A 4 -11.11 6.55 10.83
C ASN A 4 -11.52 5.23 11.51
N VAL A 5 -10.62 4.64 12.29
CA VAL A 5 -10.91 3.44 13.10
C VAL A 5 -11.09 3.83 14.55
N GLN A 6 -12.23 3.47 15.14
CA GLN A 6 -12.41 3.58 16.59
C GLN A 6 -11.92 2.29 17.26
N ILE A 7 -10.98 2.42 18.19
CA ILE A 7 -10.47 1.28 18.97
C ILE A 7 -11.18 1.22 20.33
N ILE A 8 -11.87 0.12 20.59
CA ILE A 8 -12.44 -0.18 21.91
C ILE A 8 -11.39 -0.94 22.71
N LYS A 9 -11.06 -0.43 23.90
CA LYS A 9 -10.11 -1.02 24.82
C LYS A 9 -10.79 -1.70 26.01
N GLU A 10 -10.16 -2.74 26.53
CA GLU A 10 -10.47 -3.36 27.82
C GLU A 10 -9.14 -3.50 28.58
N ASP A 11 -9.11 -3.11 29.85
CA ASP A 11 -7.86 -3.05 30.65
C ASP A 11 -6.72 -2.27 29.97
N ASP A 12 -7.10 -1.19 29.29
CA ASP A 12 -6.22 -0.33 28.47
C ASP A 12 -5.56 -1.02 27.26
N GLN A 13 -5.93 -2.28 26.98
CA GLN A 13 -5.49 -3.03 25.80
C GLN A 13 -6.52 -2.95 24.67
N PRO A 14 -6.08 -2.74 23.41
CA PRO A 14 -6.99 -2.71 22.25
C PRO A 14 -7.61 -4.10 22.04
N LYS A 15 -8.94 -4.17 22.12
CA LYS A 15 -9.68 -5.44 21.98
C LYS A 15 -10.52 -5.52 20.71
N PHE A 16 -11.14 -4.41 20.31
CA PHE A 16 -11.94 -4.35 19.10
C PHE A 16 -11.63 -3.10 18.28
N ALA A 17 -11.71 -3.24 16.96
CA ALA A 17 -11.70 -2.14 16.01
C ALA A 17 -13.10 -1.99 15.41
N VAL A 18 -13.68 -0.81 15.53
CA VAL A 18 -14.95 -0.44 14.93
C VAL A 18 -14.66 0.41 13.70
N ILE A 19 -15.23 -0.03 12.58
CA ILE A 19 -15.12 0.61 11.27
C ILE A 19 -16.52 0.74 10.68
N LEU A 20 -16.68 1.64 9.71
CA LEU A 20 -17.95 1.74 9.00
C LEU A 20 -18.19 0.46 8.19
N PHE A 21 -19.46 0.07 8.07
CA PHE A 21 -19.81 -1.15 7.35
C PHE A 21 -19.36 -1.11 5.88
N GLU A 22 -19.44 0.06 5.24
CA GLU A 22 -18.95 0.26 3.87
C GLU A 22 -17.43 0.01 3.76
N GLU A 23 -16.64 0.50 4.72
CA GLU A 23 -15.20 0.23 4.78
C GLU A 23 -14.92 -1.25 4.98
N TYR A 24 -15.71 -1.93 5.82
CA TYR A 24 -15.61 -3.38 6.00
C TYR A 24 -15.88 -4.13 4.68
N VAL A 25 -16.93 -3.75 3.93
CA VAL A 25 -17.25 -4.38 2.64
C VAL A 25 -16.12 -4.20 1.64
N ASN A 26 -15.55 -2.99 1.55
CA ASN A 26 -14.43 -2.69 0.67
C ASN A 26 -13.17 -3.47 1.05
N LEU A 27 -12.84 -3.50 2.34
CA LEU A 27 -11.71 -4.26 2.87
C LEU A 27 -11.89 -5.76 2.61
N LYS A 28 -13.09 -6.29 2.87
CA LYS A 28 -13.40 -7.68 2.60
C LYS A 28 -13.24 -8.02 1.13
N ALA A 29 -13.77 -7.19 0.22
CA ALA A 29 -13.67 -7.40 -1.22
C ALA A 29 -12.20 -7.40 -1.69
N LEU A 30 -11.38 -6.48 -1.18
CA LEU A 30 -9.95 -6.42 -1.47
C LEU A 30 -9.22 -7.67 -0.96
N LEU A 31 -9.44 -8.05 0.30
CA LEU A 31 -8.73 -9.19 0.92
C LEU A 31 -9.20 -10.55 0.41
N SER A 32 -10.42 -10.63 -0.14
CA SER A 32 -10.98 -11.87 -0.68
C SER A 32 -10.51 -12.20 -2.10
N ASP A 33 -9.87 -11.24 -2.78
CA ASP A 33 -9.39 -11.39 -4.16
C ASP A 33 -7.86 -11.31 -4.18
N PRO A 34 -7.16 -12.45 -4.37
CA PRO A 34 -5.71 -12.50 -4.34
C PRO A 34 -5.03 -11.63 -5.40
N GLU A 35 -5.62 -11.48 -6.59
CA GLU A 35 -5.05 -10.65 -7.66
C GLU A 35 -5.14 -9.17 -7.29
N ARG A 36 -6.31 -8.71 -6.84
CA ARG A 36 -6.48 -7.32 -6.38
C ARG A 36 -5.61 -6.99 -5.18
N LEU A 37 -5.41 -7.95 -4.28
CA LEU A 37 -4.51 -7.78 -3.14
C LEU A 37 -3.06 -7.62 -3.59
N ALA A 38 -2.61 -8.45 -4.55
CA ALA A 38 -1.27 -8.35 -5.11
C ALA A 38 -1.05 -6.97 -5.77
N ASP A 39 -1.98 -6.54 -6.63
CA ASP A 39 -1.93 -5.23 -7.28
C ASP A 39 -1.85 -4.08 -6.26
N TYR A 40 -2.61 -4.18 -5.16
CA TYR A 40 -2.59 -3.17 -4.11
C TYR A 40 -1.25 -3.12 -3.36
N LEU A 41 -0.67 -4.29 -3.06
CA LEU A 41 0.64 -4.36 -2.40
C LEU A 41 1.76 -3.83 -3.29
N ASP A 42 1.72 -4.14 -4.59
CA ASP A 42 2.67 -3.61 -5.58
C ASP A 42 2.57 -2.09 -5.68
N TYR A 43 1.35 -1.55 -5.70
CA TYR A 43 1.12 -0.11 -5.65
C TYR A 43 1.76 0.52 -4.39
N LEU A 44 1.51 -0.04 -3.21
CA LEU A 44 2.07 0.48 -1.95
C LEU A 44 3.60 0.43 -1.96
N HIS A 45 4.18 -0.67 -2.45
CA HIS A 45 5.62 -0.82 -2.59
C HIS A 45 6.21 0.27 -3.49
N ILE A 46 5.62 0.52 -4.65
CA ILE A 46 6.07 1.57 -5.58
C ILE A 46 5.99 2.96 -4.92
N GLN A 47 4.93 3.25 -4.16
CA GLN A 47 4.85 4.53 -3.44
C GLN A 47 5.98 4.69 -2.42
N GLN A 48 6.29 3.63 -1.68
CA GLN A 48 7.38 3.64 -0.70
C GLN A 48 8.75 3.84 -1.37
N VAL A 49 9.03 3.10 -2.44
CA VAL A 49 10.29 3.25 -3.21
C VAL A 49 10.44 4.67 -3.73
N LYS A 50 9.37 5.27 -4.28
CA LYS A 50 9.37 6.66 -4.76
C LYS A 50 9.57 7.72 -3.67
N GLN A 51 9.19 7.41 -2.43
CA GLN A 51 9.43 8.30 -1.30
C GLN A 51 10.86 8.20 -0.79
N GLN A 52 11.46 7.01 -0.87
CA GLN A 52 12.85 6.76 -0.43
C GLN A 52 13.86 7.33 -1.43
N ASP A 53 13.58 7.20 -2.72
CA ASP A 53 14.42 7.75 -3.78
C ASP A 53 13.68 8.82 -4.56
N THR A 54 13.98 10.09 -4.24
CA THR A 54 13.42 11.26 -4.93
C THR A 54 14.21 11.61 -6.19
N HIS A 55 15.29 10.89 -6.48
CA HIS A 55 16.10 11.14 -7.66
C HIS A 55 15.33 10.73 -8.92
N ARG A 56 15.23 11.67 -9.86
CA ARG A 56 14.63 11.41 -11.16
C ARG A 56 15.74 11.15 -12.16
N TYR A 57 15.82 9.91 -12.62
CA TYR A 57 16.72 9.53 -13.69
C TYR A 57 16.20 10.03 -15.04
N SER A 58 17.10 10.55 -15.87
CA SER A 58 16.87 10.76 -17.30
C SER A 58 16.87 9.43 -18.07
N LEU A 59 16.32 9.45 -19.28
CA LEU A 59 16.27 8.25 -20.12
C LEU A 59 17.66 7.65 -20.38
N ASP A 60 18.65 8.50 -20.64
CA ASP A 60 20.01 8.06 -20.94
C ASP A 60 20.69 7.47 -19.69
N GLU A 61 20.44 8.02 -18.50
CA GLU A 61 20.94 7.44 -17.24
C GLU A 61 20.37 6.04 -16.98
N VAL A 62 19.07 5.86 -17.22
CA VAL A 62 18.41 4.55 -17.07
C VAL A 62 18.95 3.55 -18.08
N LYS A 63 19.14 3.94 -19.35
CA LYS A 63 19.68 3.05 -20.38
C LYS A 63 21.11 2.61 -20.08
N ASN A 64 21.94 3.52 -19.57
CA ASN A 64 23.30 3.18 -19.14
C ASN A 64 23.29 2.23 -17.94
N GLN A 65 22.43 2.44 -16.95
CA GLN A 65 22.32 1.54 -15.78
C GLN A 65 21.81 0.14 -16.12
N LEU A 66 20.90 0.03 -17.08
CA LEU A 66 20.33 -1.25 -17.52
C LEU A 66 21.17 -1.95 -18.60
N GLU A 67 22.34 -1.39 -18.95
CA GLU A 67 23.21 -1.88 -20.04
C GLU A 67 22.48 -1.99 -21.40
N LEU A 68 21.50 -1.11 -21.63
CA LEU A 68 20.68 -1.08 -22.85
C LEU A 68 21.24 -0.14 -23.93
N ASP A 69 22.25 0.66 -23.61
CA ASP A 69 23.00 1.46 -24.58
C ASP A 69 24.07 0.59 -25.26
N ARG A 70 23.64 -0.16 -26.29
CA ARG A 70 24.51 -0.79 -27.30
C ARG A 70 24.02 -0.44 -28.70
#